data_AF-A0A2T1C7G6-F1
#
_entry.id   AF-A0A2T1C7G6-F1
#
_cell.length_a   1.000
_cell.length_b   1.000
_cell.length_c   1.000
_cell.angle_alpha   90.00
_cell.angle_beta   90.00
_cell.angle_gamma   90.00
#
_symmetry.space_group_name_H-M   'P 1'
#
loop_
_entity.id
_entity.type
_entity.pdbx_description
1 polymer ?
#
loop_
_entity_poly.entity_id
_entity_poly.type
_entity_poly.pdbx_seq_one_letter_code
_entity_poly.pdbx_strand_id
1 'polypeptide(L)' 'MKEQTFKLDESQIKFLELCQNYGFKDASELVRIAIQRLGIALETEQLKESAMLYAEVYAEDTELQELAELGLEEWSKD' A
#
# COMPACT_ATOMS: atom_id res chain seq x y z
N MET A 1 -13.41 -2.38 -20.48
CA MET A 1 -13.81 -2.18 -19.07
C MET A 1 -14.90 -3.20 -18.74
N LYS A 2 -14.94 -3.70 -17.50
CA LYS A 2 -16.00 -4.59 -17.02
C LYS A 2 -16.85 -3.83 -16.00
N GLU A 3 -18.15 -4.09 -15.98
CA GLU A 3 -19.08 -3.50 -15.02
C GLU A 3 -19.36 -4.48 -13.89
N GLN A 4 -19.49 -3.95 -12.68
CA GLN A 4 -19.81 -4.71 -11.48
C GLN A 4 -20.77 -3.88 -10.62
N THR A 5 -21.86 -4.49 -10.18
CA THR A 5 -22.86 -3.84 -9.32
C THR A 5 -22.60 -4.21 -7.86
N PHE A 6 -22.64 -3.22 -6.98
CA PHE A 6 -22.47 -3.38 -5.54
C PHE A 6 -23.70 -2.84 -4.80
N LYS A 7 -23.98 -3.42 -3.64
CA LYS A 7 -24.94 -2.85 -2.70
C LYS A 7 -24.19 -1.92 -1.77
N LEU A 8 -24.64 -0.68 -1.70
CA LEU A 8 -24.09 0.36 -0.85
C LEU A 8 -25.17 0.80 0.14
N ASP A 9 -24.76 1.20 1.33
CA ASP A 9 -25.68 1.83 2.27
C ASP A 9 -25.98 3.29 1.87
N GLU A 10 -27.02 3.88 2.47
CA GLU A 10 -27.43 5.25 2.15
C GLU A 10 -26.33 6.29 2.35
N SER A 11 -25.45 6.11 3.35
CA SER A 11 -24.36 7.06 3.61
C SER A 11 -23.32 7.01 2.49
N GLN A 12 -23.02 5.81 1.99
CA GLN A 12 -22.12 5.61 0.84
C GLN A 12 -22.72 6.18 -0.44
N ILE A 13 -24.03 6.01 -0.67
CA ILE A 13 -24.70 6.62 -1.83
C ILE A 13 -24.66 8.14 -1.75
N LYS A 14 -24.99 8.74 -0.60
CA LYS A 14 -24.91 10.20 -0.40
C LYS A 14 -23.49 10.72 -0.64
N PHE A 15 -22.47 9.99 -0.21
CA PHE A 15 -21.08 10.35 -0.48
C PHE A 15 -20.78 10.38 -1.98
N LEU A 16 -21.26 9.39 -2.74
CA LEU A 16 -21.11 9.34 -4.19
C LEU A 16 -21.87 10.45 -4.91
N GLU A 17 -23.07 10.81 -4.43
CA GLU A 17 -23.84 11.94 -4.97
C GLU A 17 -23.12 13.28 -4.81
N LEU A 18 -22.32 13.42 -3.73
CA LEU A 18 -21.51 14.60 -3.46
C LEU A 18 -20.16 14.59 -4.20
N CYS A 19 -19.91 13.64 -5.11
CA CYS A 19 -18.63 13.51 -5.83
C CYS A 19 -18.16 14.82 -6.50
N GLN A 20 -19.09 15.59 -7.06
CA GLN A 20 -18.78 16.87 -7.71
C GLN A 20 -18.24 17.92 -6.73
N ASN A 21 -18.69 17.89 -5.47
CA ASN A 21 -18.20 18.82 -4.44
C ASN A 21 -16.73 18.56 -4.09
N TYR A 22 -16.23 17.36 -4.36
CA TYR A 22 -14.83 16.99 -4.17
C TYR A 22 -13.98 17.14 -5.44
N GLY A 23 -14.56 17.65 -6.53
CA GLY A 23 -13.88 17.88 -7.81
C GLY A 23 -13.83 16.68 -8.75
N PHE A 24 -14.59 15.62 -8.48
CA PHE A 24 -14.73 14.50 -9.41
C PHE A 24 -15.80 14.78 -10.45
N LYS A 25 -15.59 14.32 -11.68
CA LYS A 25 -16.52 14.44 -12.80
C LYS A 25 -17.80 13.63 -12.57
N ASP A 26 -17.64 12.42 -12.05
CA ASP A 26 -18.73 11.49 -11.79
C ASP A 26 -18.39 10.48 -10.68
N ALA A 27 -19.41 9.79 -10.17
CA ALA A 27 -19.25 8.80 -9.11
C ALA A 27 -18.32 7.64 -9.52
N SER A 28 -18.26 7.28 -10.81
CA SER A 28 -17.39 6.20 -11.28
C SER A 28 -15.91 6.59 -11.24
N GLU A 29 -15.59 7.86 -11.53
CA GLU A 29 -14.25 8.40 -11.36
C GLU A 29 -13.82 8.37 -9.88
N LEU A 30 -14.70 8.81 -8.97
CA LEU A 30 -14.45 8.76 -7.53
C LEU A 30 -14.20 7.33 -7.05
N VAL A 31 -15.05 6.37 -7.44
CA VAL A 31 -14.89 4.96 -7.06
C VAL A 31 -13.60 4.36 -7.61
N ARG A 32 -13.24 4.68 -8.86
CA ARG A 32 -11.98 4.19 -9.46
C ARG A 32 -10.77 4.68 -8.69
N ILE A 33 -10.74 5.96 -8.33
CA ILE A 33 -9.64 6.55 -7.57
C ILE A 33 -9.61 5.99 -6.15
N ALA A 34 -10.76 5.78 -5.51
CA ALA A 34 -10.85 5.17 -4.20
C ALA A 34 -10.29 3.73 -4.19
N ILE A 35 -10.68 2.91 -5.17
CA ILE A 35 -10.17 1.54 -5.33
C ILE A 35 -8.66 1.54 -5.57
N GLN A 36 -8.16 2.43 -6.44
CA GLN A 36 -6.73 2.52 -6.71
C GLN A 36 -5.93 2.91 -5.46
N ARG A 37 -6.42 3.90 -4.68
CA ARG A 37 -5.80 4.31 -3.42
C ARG A 37 -5.78 3.18 -2.39
N LEU A 38 -6.88 2.45 -2.28
CA LEU A 38 -6.97 1.30 -1.39
C LEU A 38 -6.00 0.18 -1.80
N GLY A 39 -5.88 -0.10 -3.11
CA GLY A 39 -4.92 -1.07 -3.63
C GLY A 39 -3.48 -0.73 -3.24
N ILE A 40 -3.06 0.51 -3.45
CA ILE A 40 -1.72 0.98 -3.06
C ILE A 40 -1.50 0.87 -1.55
N ALA A 41 -2.50 1.23 -0.75
CA ALA A 41 -2.41 1.13 0.70
C ALA A 41 -2.21 -0.32 1.17
N LEU A 42 -3.01 -1.25 0.63
CA LEU A 42 -2.92 -2.68 0.94
C LEU A 42 -1.58 -3.29 0.49
N GLU A 43 -1.09 -2.93 -0.71
CA GLU A 43 0.24 -3.37 -1.17
C GLU A 43 1.35 -2.83 -0.26
N THR A 44 1.25 -1.57 0.16
CA THR A 44 2.22 -0.96 1.08
C THR A 44 2.21 -1.63 2.45
N GLU A 45 1.02 -1.98 2.96
CA GLU A 45 0.89 -2.72 4.22
C GLU A 45 1.51 -4.12 4.13
N GLN A 46 1.27 -4.84 3.03
CA GLN A 46 1.91 -6.14 2.79
C GLN A 46 3.44 -6.04 2.67
N LEU A 47 3.95 -5.01 2.00
CA LEU A 47 5.39 -4.77 1.91
C LEU A 47 6.00 -4.47 3.28
N LYS A 48 5.31 -3.72 4.14
CA LYS A 48 5.77 -3.47 5.51
C LYS A 48 5.73 -4.72 6.37
N GLU A 49 4.67 -5.51 6.27
CA GLU A 49 4.53 -6.77 7.01
C GLU A 49 5.63 -7.76 6.62
N SER A 50 5.90 -7.90 5.32
CA SER A 50 7.02 -8.74 4.85
C SER A 50 8.39 -8.19 5.29
N ALA A 51 8.63 -6.88 5.19
CA ALA A 51 9.87 -6.27 5.66
C ALA A 51 10.08 -6.45 7.17
N MET A 52 9.01 -6.37 7.97
CA MET A 52 9.07 -6.66 9.40
C MET A 52 9.44 -8.12 9.69
N LEU A 53 8.86 -9.06 8.94
CA LEU A 53 9.19 -10.48 9.06
C LEU A 53 10.67 -10.75 8.75
N TYR A 54 11.21 -10.11 7.70
CA TYR A 54 12.65 -10.19 7.38
C TYR A 54 13.52 -9.56 8.46
N ALA A 55 13.09 -8.44 9.04
CA ALA A 55 13.83 -7.79 10.13
C ALA A 55 13.88 -8.66 11.40
N GLU A 56 12.81 -9.40 11.69
CA GLU A 56 12.78 -10.36 12.80
C GLU A 56 13.75 -11.53 12.56
N VAL A 57 13.73 -12.12 11.36
CA VAL A 57 14.68 -13.19 10.99
C VAL A 57 16.13 -12.70 10.99
N TYR A 58 16.38 -11.50 10.45
CA TYR A 58 17.72 -10.89 10.44
C TYR A 58 18.20 -10.60 11.87
N ALA A 59 17.32 -10.16 12.77
CA ALA A 59 17.68 -9.86 14.16
C ALA A 59 18.19 -11.09 14.93
N GLU A 60 17.72 -12.29 14.57
CA GLU A 60 18.12 -13.55 15.20
C GLU A 60 19.41 -14.16 14.58
N ASP A 61 19.78 -13.74 13.37
CA ASP A 61 20.94 -14.27 12.65
C ASP A 61 22.17 -13.36 12.77
N THR A 62 22.98 -13.61 13.81
CA THR A 62 24.18 -12.82 14.13
C THR A 62 25.29 -12.98 13.08
N GLU A 63 25.42 -14.17 12.48
CA GLU A 63 26.43 -14.42 11.44
C GLU A 63 26.11 -13.62 10.16
N LEU A 64 24.83 -13.57 9.79
CA LEU A 64 24.36 -12.76 8.67
C LEU A 64 24.54 -11.24 8.92
N GLN A 65 24.34 -10.78 10.16
CA GLN A 65 24.59 -9.40 10.55
C GLN A 65 26.07 -9.01 10.42
N GLU A 66 26.98 -9.84 10.94
CA GLU A 66 28.42 -9.61 10.85
C GLU A 66 28.89 -9.57 9.39
N LEU A 67 28.39 -10.48 8.54
CA LEU A 67 28.67 -10.47 7.10
C LEU A 67 28.15 -9.21 6.39
N ALA A 68 26.97 -8.72 6.76
CA ALA A 68 26.39 -7.52 6.19
C ALA A 68 27.17 -6.25 6.58
N GLU A 69 27.63 -6.16 7.83
CA GLU A 69 28.48 -5.06 8.32
C GLU A 69 29.84 -5.03 7.62
N LEU A 70 30.49 -6.20 7.47
CA LEU A 70 31.75 -6.32 6.73
C LEU A 70 31.61 -5.91 5.25
N GLY A 71 30.48 -6.25 4.62
CA GLY A 71 30.17 -5.83 3.24
C GLY A 71 29.97 -4.33 3.09
N LEU A 72 29.34 -3.67 4.07
CA LEU A 72 29.15 -2.21 4.11
C LEU A 72 30.48 -1.47 4.26
N GLU A 73 31.39 -1.97 5.10
CA GLU A 73 32.74 -1.39 5.24
C GLU A 73 33.56 -1.47 3.95
N GLU A 74 33.36 -2.51 3.14
CA GLU A 74 34.08 -2.68 1.88
C GLU A 74 33.50 -1.80 0.77
N TRP A 75 32.17 -1.68 0.68
CA TRP A 75 31.50 -0.81 -0.31
C TRP A 75 31.68 0.69 -0.03
N SER A 76 31.93 1.09 1.20
CA SER A 76 32.15 2.50 1.53
C SER A 76 33.58 3.00 1.23
N LYS A 77 34.48 2.13 0.76
CA LYS A 77 35.88 2.45 0.43
C LYS A 77 36.11 2.79 -1.05
N ASP A 78 35.09 2.65 -1.89
CA ASP A 78 35.04 3.13 -3.30
C ASP A 78 34.24 4.44 -3.42
#